data_AF-A0A9P7D827-F1
#
_entry.id   AF-A0A9P7D827-F1
#
_cell.length_a   1.000
_cell.length_b   1.000
_cell.length_c   1.000
_cell.angle_alpha   90.00
_cell.angle_beta   90.00
_cell.angle_gamma   90.00
#
_symmetry.space_group_name_H-M   'P 1'
#
loop_
_entity.id
_entity.type
_entity.pdbx_description
1 polymer ?
#
loop_
_entity_poly.entity_id
_entity_poly.type
_entity_poly.pdbx_seq_one_letter_code
_entity_poly.pdbx_strand_id
1 'polypeptide(L)'
;LIKQFDLPKVKEGSTDTELLDMAGDVSNEDKVTIAENGNGDSDAEDVDDEDGWVDEINKLTPHERTALEMNMCPIRLMLVKLHKLAFKIVHSTTLLLPAWKDATEELGLGSRIMPHDVSTHWNSTFDMLEFAINYRKAIDAMTDKHKLGLGEYEMDDHEWMLVGQLQDTLEV
;
A
#
# COMPACT_ATOMS: atom_id res chain seq x y z
N LEU A 1 8.43 -10.64 18.08
CA LEU A 1 8.50 -10.51 16.61
C LEU A 1 7.52 -11.52 16.01
N ILE A 2 6.43 -11.04 15.43
CA ILE A 2 5.35 -11.85 14.84
C ILE A 2 5.91 -12.54 13.59
N LYS A 3 6.09 -13.87 13.64
CA LYS A 3 6.55 -14.72 12.50
C LYS A 3 5.41 -15.14 11.56
N GLN A 4 4.19 -14.68 11.83
CA GLN A 4 2.95 -15.10 11.16
C GLN A 4 2.89 -14.72 9.66
N PHE A 5 3.82 -13.90 9.15
CA PHE A 5 3.83 -13.44 7.75
C PHE A 5 4.95 -14.03 6.88
N ASP A 6 5.70 -15.03 7.35
CA ASP A 6 6.68 -15.70 6.49
C ASP A 6 5.97 -16.55 5.42
N LEU A 7 5.73 -15.94 4.26
CA LEU A 7 5.12 -16.58 3.10
C LEU A 7 6.04 -17.67 2.52
N PRO A 8 5.54 -18.91 2.31
CA PRO A 8 6.25 -19.87 1.47
C PRO A 8 6.34 -19.36 0.04
N LYS A 9 7.52 -19.50 -0.60
CA LYS A 9 7.79 -19.07 -1.97
C LYS A 9 6.66 -19.46 -2.95
N VAL A 10 5.94 -18.44 -3.42
CA VAL A 10 4.75 -18.55 -4.28
C VAL A 10 5.13 -19.07 -5.68
N LYS A 11 4.24 -19.90 -6.24
CA LYS A 11 4.25 -20.34 -7.64
C LYS A 11 3.49 -19.35 -8.51
N GLU A 12 4.04 -19.07 -9.68
CA GLU A 12 3.70 -18.04 -10.65
C GLU A 12 2.20 -17.94 -11.01
N GLY A 13 1.57 -16.85 -10.58
CA GLY A 13 0.42 -16.21 -11.21
C GLY A 13 0.84 -14.84 -11.78
N SER A 14 0.43 -14.53 -13.01
CA SER A 14 0.89 -13.36 -13.81
C SER A 14 0.61 -11.97 -13.21
N THR A 15 -0.15 -11.85 -12.12
CA THR A 15 -0.41 -10.61 -11.38
C THR A 15 0.48 -10.48 -10.14
N ASP A 16 0.90 -11.61 -9.58
CA ASP A 16 1.86 -11.62 -8.48
C ASP A 16 3.19 -11.03 -8.96
N THR A 17 3.54 -11.18 -10.24
CA THR A 17 4.76 -10.60 -10.80
C THR A 17 4.77 -9.07 -10.76
N GLU A 18 3.66 -8.39 -11.04
CA GLU A 18 3.59 -6.92 -10.98
C GLU A 18 3.57 -6.42 -9.53
N LEU A 19 2.83 -7.12 -8.65
CA LEU A 19 2.87 -6.87 -7.21
C LEU A 19 4.26 -7.11 -6.61
N LEU A 20 4.94 -8.17 -7.03
CA LEU A 20 6.29 -8.55 -6.57
C LEU A 20 7.36 -7.61 -7.12
N ASP A 21 7.24 -7.14 -8.37
CA ASP A 21 8.15 -6.16 -8.95
C ASP A 21 8.04 -4.83 -8.20
N MET A 22 6.81 -4.39 -7.93
CA MET A 22 6.59 -3.25 -7.06
C MET A 22 7.09 -3.54 -5.63
N ALA A 23 6.78 -4.68 -5.00
CA ALA A 23 7.23 -4.97 -3.64
C ALA A 23 8.76 -5.16 -3.50
N GLY A 24 9.46 -5.53 -4.57
CA GLY A 24 10.90 -5.78 -4.57
C GLY A 24 11.75 -4.55 -4.22
N ASP A 25 11.29 -3.37 -4.61
CA ASP A 25 11.96 -2.09 -4.31
C ASP A 25 11.83 -1.70 -2.82
N VAL A 26 10.73 -2.11 -2.18
CA VAL A 26 10.39 -1.81 -0.78
C VAL A 26 11.29 -2.56 0.21
N SER A 27 11.67 -3.80 -0.09
CA SER A 27 12.48 -4.63 0.84
C SER A 27 13.91 -4.12 1.07
N ASN A 28 14.43 -3.26 0.20
CA ASN A 28 15.78 -2.70 0.34
C ASN A 28 15.78 -1.37 1.12
N GLU A 29 14.74 -0.55 0.98
CA GLU A 29 14.61 0.73 1.69
C GLU A 29 14.06 0.56 3.12
N ASP A 30 13.16 -0.42 3.36
CA ASP A 30 12.64 -0.76 4.71
C ASP A 30 13.71 -1.34 5.65
N LYS A 31 14.78 -1.93 5.11
CA LYS A 31 15.90 -2.43 5.92
C LYS A 31 16.75 -1.31 6.51
N VAL A 32 16.75 -0.13 5.89
CA VAL A 32 17.55 1.02 6.34
C VAL A 32 16.91 1.67 7.57
N THR A 33 15.57 1.70 7.65
CA THR A 33 14.83 2.34 8.77
C THR A 33 14.73 1.45 10.02
N ILE A 34 14.72 0.12 9.88
CA ILE A 34 14.74 -0.80 11.03
C ILE A 34 16.07 -0.74 11.79
N ALA A 35 17.18 -0.47 11.09
CA ALA A 35 18.51 -0.39 11.69
C ALA A 35 18.70 0.82 12.61
N GLU A 36 17.96 1.92 12.41
CA GLU A 36 18.11 3.15 13.21
C GLU A 36 17.38 3.08 14.56
N ASN A 37 16.41 2.17 14.74
CA ASN A 37 15.60 2.04 15.97
C ASN A 37 15.88 0.78 16.82
N GLY A 38 16.85 -0.06 16.43
CA GLY A 38 17.08 -1.38 17.02
C GLY A 38 18.07 -1.41 18.19
N ASN A 39 17.82 -0.70 19.30
CA ASN A 39 18.47 -1.00 20.58
C ASN A 39 17.40 -1.29 21.65
N GLY A 40 16.76 -2.46 21.51
CA GLY A 40 15.74 -2.96 22.42
C GLY A 40 16.07 -4.40 22.83
N ASP A 41 16.26 -4.56 24.13
CA ASP A 41 16.60 -5.74 24.92
C ASP A 41 15.84 -7.02 24.50
N SER A 42 16.58 -8.12 24.28
CA SER A 42 16.04 -9.41 23.83
C SER A 42 15.93 -10.37 25.00
N ASP A 43 14.92 -10.21 25.85
CA ASP A 43 14.54 -11.28 26.79
C ASP A 43 13.06 -11.19 27.17
N ALA A 44 12.20 -11.69 26.27
CA ALA A 44 10.84 -12.07 26.56
C ALA A 44 10.46 -13.22 25.61
N GLU A 45 10.56 -14.46 26.10
CA GLU A 45 9.97 -15.62 25.45
C GLU A 45 8.45 -15.57 25.64
N ASP A 46 7.77 -14.76 24.83
CA ASP A 46 6.32 -14.90 24.61
C ASP A 46 6.11 -16.09 23.67
N VAL A 47 5.85 -17.25 24.27
CA VAL A 47 5.31 -18.42 23.54
C VAL A 47 3.81 -18.18 23.39
N ASP A 48 3.42 -17.43 22.34
CA ASP A 48 2.02 -17.27 21.97
C ASP A 48 1.48 -18.62 21.47
N ASP A 49 0.36 -19.03 22.04
CA ASP A 49 -0.28 -20.32 21.79
C ASP A 49 -1.09 -20.23 20.49
N GLU A 50 -0.45 -20.59 19.37
CA GLU A 50 -1.05 -20.61 18.03
C GLU A 50 -2.05 -21.77 17.82
N ASP A 51 -2.23 -22.68 18.79
CA ASP A 51 -3.06 -23.89 18.69
C ASP A 51 -4.57 -23.57 18.69
N GLY A 52 -5.06 -23.04 17.57
CA GLY A 52 -6.49 -22.79 17.36
C GLY A 52 -6.83 -21.95 16.13
N TRP A 53 -5.84 -21.31 15.53
CA TRP A 53 -6.04 -20.48 14.35
C TRP A 53 -6.25 -21.34 13.11
N VAL A 54 -7.44 -21.23 12.53
CA VAL A 54 -7.77 -21.85 11.26
C VAL A 54 -7.38 -20.89 10.14
N ASP A 55 -6.48 -21.34 9.27
CA ASP A 55 -6.31 -20.69 7.98
C ASP A 55 -7.45 -21.10 7.05
N GLU A 56 -8.45 -20.22 6.96
CA GLU A 56 -9.64 -20.41 6.12
C GLU A 56 -9.30 -20.43 4.63
N ILE A 57 -8.21 -19.75 4.21
CA ILE A 57 -7.75 -19.74 2.81
C ILE A 57 -7.16 -21.11 2.45
N ASN A 58 -6.52 -21.80 3.40
CA ASN A 58 -6.06 -23.19 3.25
C ASN A 58 -7.19 -24.22 3.23
N LYS A 59 -8.41 -23.86 3.61
CA LYS A 59 -9.59 -24.72 3.48
C LYS A 59 -10.29 -24.61 2.13
N LEU A 60 -10.00 -23.57 1.35
CA LEU A 60 -10.56 -23.40 0.01
C LEU A 60 -9.99 -24.42 -0.96
N THR A 61 -10.82 -24.89 -1.88
CA THR A 61 -10.33 -25.67 -3.02
C THR A 61 -9.40 -24.80 -3.89
N PRO A 62 -8.50 -25.40 -4.69
CA PRO A 62 -7.65 -24.64 -5.59
C PRO A 62 -8.42 -23.69 -6.51
N HIS A 63 -9.62 -24.11 -6.95
CA HIS A 63 -10.48 -23.29 -7.79
C HIS A 63 -11.05 -22.07 -7.05
N GLU A 64 -11.55 -22.28 -5.83
CA GLU A 64 -12.08 -21.20 -4.99
C GLU A 64 -11.00 -20.23 -4.55
N ARG A 65 -9.79 -20.72 -4.24
CA ARG A 65 -8.64 -19.88 -3.93
C ARG A 65 -8.29 -18.98 -5.12
N THR A 66 -8.14 -19.54 -6.32
CA THR A 66 -7.82 -18.74 -7.50
C THR A 66 -8.92 -17.72 -7.80
N ALA A 67 -10.19 -18.09 -7.67
CA ALA A 67 -11.30 -17.15 -7.84
C ALA A 67 -11.26 -16.01 -6.80
N LEU A 68 -10.93 -16.33 -5.55
CA LEU A 68 -10.76 -15.33 -4.50
C LEU A 68 -9.57 -14.41 -4.79
N GLU A 69 -8.42 -14.97 -5.16
CA GLU A 69 -7.22 -14.22 -5.53
C GLU A 69 -7.51 -13.27 -6.70
N MET A 70 -8.23 -13.72 -7.73
CA MET A 70 -8.63 -12.86 -8.86
C MET A 70 -9.47 -11.66 -8.43
N ASN A 71 -10.30 -11.80 -7.40
CA ASN A 71 -11.10 -10.69 -6.87
C ASN A 71 -10.29 -9.77 -5.93
N MET A 72 -9.35 -10.32 -5.18
CA MET A 72 -8.54 -9.57 -4.21
C MET A 72 -7.33 -8.87 -4.83
N CYS A 73 -6.73 -9.44 -5.88
CA CYS A 73 -5.58 -8.88 -6.59
C CYS A 73 -5.75 -7.41 -6.98
N PRO A 74 -6.85 -6.99 -7.62
CA PRO A 74 -6.99 -5.59 -8.03
C PRO A 74 -7.10 -4.63 -6.84
N ILE A 75 -7.72 -5.06 -5.73
CA ILE A 75 -7.81 -4.28 -4.49
C ILE A 75 -6.41 -4.11 -3.87
N ARG A 76 -5.65 -5.19 -3.79
CA ARG A 76 -4.27 -5.17 -3.28
C ARG A 76 -3.36 -4.29 -4.14
N LEU A 77 -3.49 -4.39 -5.47
CA LEU A 77 -2.69 -3.62 -6.43
C LEU A 77 -2.91 -2.11 -6.25
N MET A 78 -4.18 -1.70 -6.22
CA MET A 78 -4.54 -0.30 -6.00
C MET A 78 -4.00 0.23 -4.67
N LEU A 79 -4.12 -0.53 -3.58
CA LEU A 79 -3.60 -0.12 -2.27
C LEU A 79 -2.07 0.05 -2.29
N VAL A 80 -1.37 -0.88 -2.95
CA VAL A 80 0.09 -0.83 -3.10
C VAL A 80 0.51 0.40 -3.91
N LYS A 81 -0.19 0.72 -5.00
CA LYS A 81 0.07 1.92 -5.81
C LYS A 81 -0.07 3.20 -4.98
N LEU A 82 -1.20 3.36 -4.26
CA LEU A 82 -1.43 4.54 -3.41
C LEU A 82 -0.39 4.68 -2.30
N HIS A 83 -0.09 3.59 -1.61
CA HIS A 83 0.86 3.61 -0.50
C HIS A 83 2.27 3.97 -0.99
N LYS A 84 2.71 3.36 -2.10
CA LYS A 84 4.02 3.67 -2.71
C LYS A 84 4.11 5.09 -3.23
N LEU A 85 3.04 5.59 -3.84
CA LEU A 85 2.97 6.96 -4.30
C LEU A 85 3.12 7.93 -3.11
N ALA A 86 2.37 7.71 -2.03
CA ALA A 86 2.46 8.51 -0.81
C ALA A 86 3.89 8.51 -0.26
N PHE A 87 4.48 7.31 -0.15
CA PHE A 87 5.84 7.12 0.33
C PHE A 87 6.86 7.88 -0.54
N LYS A 88 6.82 7.72 -1.87
CA LYS A 88 7.73 8.42 -2.80
C LYS A 88 7.58 9.94 -2.70
N ILE A 89 6.36 10.47 -2.59
CA ILE A 89 6.12 11.91 -2.45
C ILE A 89 6.72 12.44 -1.13
N VAL A 90 6.51 11.74 -0.02
CA VAL A 90 7.03 12.13 1.30
C VAL A 90 8.57 12.12 1.33
N HIS A 91 9.19 11.09 0.77
CA HIS A 91 10.63 10.86 0.88
C HIS A 91 11.45 11.58 -0.21
N SER A 92 10.83 12.00 -1.32
CA SER A 92 11.48 12.85 -2.33
C SER A 92 11.24 14.33 -2.04
N THR A 93 11.92 14.83 -1.00
CA THR A 93 11.74 16.19 -0.47
C THR A 93 12.12 17.30 -1.45
N THR A 94 12.97 17.00 -2.44
CA THR A 94 13.54 17.97 -3.38
C THR A 94 12.86 18.02 -4.74
N LEU A 95 12.17 16.95 -5.14
CA LEU A 95 11.57 16.85 -6.48
C LEU A 95 10.06 16.62 -6.41
N LEU A 96 9.62 15.53 -5.77
CA LEU A 96 8.21 15.16 -5.78
C LEU A 96 7.40 15.97 -4.77
N LEU A 97 7.95 16.27 -3.59
CA LEU A 97 7.23 17.05 -2.59
C LEU A 97 6.95 18.50 -3.05
N PRO A 98 7.89 19.23 -3.66
CA PRO A 98 7.58 20.53 -4.26
C PRO A 98 6.57 20.41 -5.40
N ALA A 99 6.75 19.44 -6.30
CA ALA A 99 5.82 19.22 -7.41
C ALA A 99 4.38 18.88 -6.95
N TRP A 100 4.26 18.13 -5.85
CA TRP A 100 2.98 17.87 -5.19
C TRP A 100 2.34 19.15 -4.68
N LYS A 101 3.11 19.97 -3.95
CA LYS A 101 2.61 21.25 -3.44
C LYS A 101 2.14 22.16 -4.56
N ASP A 102 2.93 22.30 -5.62
CA ASP A 102 2.58 23.09 -6.81
C ASP A 102 1.29 22.55 -7.45
N ALA A 103 1.18 21.24 -7.65
CA ALA A 103 -0.03 20.61 -8.22
C ALA A 103 -1.27 20.84 -7.34
N THR A 104 -1.14 20.74 -6.01
CA THR A 104 -2.25 21.04 -5.10
C THR A 104 -2.64 22.51 -5.10
N GLU A 105 -1.67 23.43 -5.18
CA GLU A 105 -1.90 24.87 -5.23
C GLU A 105 -2.57 25.30 -6.54
N GLU A 106 -2.12 24.77 -7.69
CA GLU A 106 -2.73 25.00 -9.00
C GLU A 106 -4.20 24.56 -9.05
N LEU A 107 -4.54 23.49 -8.31
CA LEU A 107 -5.92 22.98 -8.21
C LEU A 107 -6.73 23.65 -7.08
N GLY A 108 -6.14 24.57 -6.33
CA GLY A 108 -6.79 25.24 -5.20
C GLY A 108 -7.07 24.32 -4.01
N LEU A 109 -6.37 23.18 -3.91
CA LEU A 109 -6.48 22.23 -2.80
C LEU A 109 -5.59 22.67 -1.64
N GLY A 110 -5.97 22.29 -0.42
CA GLY A 110 -5.15 22.57 0.76
C GLY A 110 -3.81 21.82 0.69
N SER A 111 -2.71 22.49 1.09
CA SER A 111 -1.38 21.90 1.15
C SER A 111 -1.30 20.85 2.28
N ARG A 112 -1.80 19.64 1.98
CA ARG A 112 -1.73 18.46 2.84
C ARG A 112 -0.94 17.38 2.12
N ILE A 113 -0.27 16.54 2.89
CA ILE A 113 0.47 15.38 2.37
C ILE A 113 -0.41 14.16 2.59
N MET A 114 -0.42 13.25 1.62
CA MET A 114 -1.15 12.00 1.73
C MET A 114 -0.68 11.22 2.97
N PRO A 115 -1.60 10.76 3.84
CA PRO A 115 -1.26 9.82 4.88
C PRO A 115 -0.59 8.60 4.23
N HIS A 116 0.61 8.27 4.69
CA HIS A 116 1.22 6.97 4.46
C HIS A 116 1.10 6.19 5.77
N ASP A 117 1.11 4.86 5.70
CA ASP A 117 0.73 3.99 6.80
C ASP A 117 1.39 4.40 8.12
N VAL A 118 0.55 4.71 9.11
CA VAL A 118 1.01 5.08 10.45
C VAL A 118 0.66 3.91 11.33
N SER A 119 1.68 3.16 11.74
CA SER A 119 1.59 1.95 12.56
C SER A 119 0.81 2.10 13.89
N THR A 120 0.37 3.32 14.22
CA THR A 120 -0.34 3.68 15.44
C THR A 120 -1.82 3.98 15.26
N HIS A 121 -2.41 3.89 14.05
CA HIS A 121 -3.82 4.23 13.84
C HIS A 121 -4.60 3.14 13.08
N TRP A 122 -5.67 2.63 13.68
CA TRP A 122 -6.48 1.51 13.18
C TRP A 122 -7.27 1.82 11.89
N ASN A 123 -7.37 3.10 11.52
CA ASN A 123 -8.08 3.57 10.33
C ASN A 123 -7.15 4.12 9.24
N SER A 124 -5.84 3.82 9.29
CA SER A 124 -4.86 4.39 8.34
C SER A 124 -5.21 4.13 6.87
N THR A 125 -5.75 2.95 6.57
CA THR A 125 -6.18 2.60 5.20
C THR A 125 -7.40 3.42 4.77
N PHE A 126 -8.41 3.58 5.64
CA PHE A 126 -9.59 4.41 5.34
C PHE A 126 -9.18 5.87 5.13
N ASP A 127 -8.38 6.43 6.03
CA ASP A 127 -7.92 7.82 5.96
C ASP A 127 -7.10 8.08 4.67
N MET A 128 -6.27 7.12 4.26
CA MET A 128 -5.51 7.17 3.00
C MET A 128 -6.45 7.15 1.78
N LEU A 129 -7.46 6.27 1.77
CA LEU A 129 -8.43 6.16 0.66
C LEU A 129 -9.29 7.42 0.55
N GLU A 130 -9.80 7.93 1.66
CA GLU A 130 -10.57 9.18 1.71
C GLU A 130 -9.71 10.35 1.19
N PHE A 131 -8.45 10.43 1.62
CA PHE A 131 -7.53 11.43 1.12
C PHE A 131 -7.30 11.29 -0.39
N ALA A 132 -7.04 10.06 -0.86
CA ALA A 132 -6.77 9.78 -2.27
C ALA A 132 -7.95 10.19 -3.16
N ILE A 133 -9.19 9.92 -2.75
CA ILE A 133 -10.40 10.35 -3.48
C ILE A 133 -10.48 11.87 -3.55
N ASN A 134 -10.28 12.57 -2.43
CA ASN A 134 -10.33 14.03 -2.37
C ASN A 134 -9.24 14.69 -3.22
N TYR A 135 -8.07 14.06 -3.32
CA TYR A 135 -6.91 14.57 -4.04
C TYR A 135 -6.68 13.88 -5.39
N ARG A 136 -7.66 13.14 -5.92
CA ARG A 136 -7.56 12.37 -7.18
C ARG A 136 -6.96 13.19 -8.33
N LYS A 137 -7.46 14.41 -8.56
CA LYS A 137 -6.94 15.28 -9.62
C LYS A 137 -5.47 15.64 -9.48
N ALA A 138 -4.99 15.81 -8.24
CA ALA A 138 -3.58 16.10 -7.97
C ALA A 138 -2.71 14.85 -8.17
N ILE A 139 -3.24 13.68 -7.79
CA ILE A 139 -2.61 12.37 -8.02
C ILE A 139 -2.48 12.11 -9.52
N ASP A 140 -3.58 12.20 -10.27
CA ASP A 140 -3.59 12.04 -11.73
C ASP A 140 -2.59 13.00 -12.39
N ALA A 141 -2.60 14.28 -12.01
CA ALA A 141 -1.66 15.27 -12.55
C ALA A 141 -0.18 14.97 -12.22
N MET A 142 0.11 14.24 -11.14
CA MET A 142 1.46 13.84 -10.75
C MET A 142 1.91 12.57 -11.47
N THR A 143 1.00 11.61 -11.67
CA THR A 143 1.28 10.34 -12.37
C THR A 143 1.36 10.54 -13.89
N ASP A 144 0.50 11.40 -14.45
CA ASP A 144 0.50 11.77 -15.88
C ASP A 144 1.81 12.45 -16.31
N LYS A 145 2.47 13.14 -15.38
CA LYS A 145 3.80 13.72 -15.60
C LYS A 145 4.83 12.60 -15.60
N HIS A 146 4.92 11.84 -16.71
CA HIS A 146 5.94 10.79 -16.91
C HIS A 146 7.38 11.25 -16.60
N LYS A 147 7.65 12.57 -16.65
CA LYS A 147 8.92 13.18 -16.24
C LYS A 147 9.31 12.95 -14.77
N LEU A 148 8.32 12.70 -13.91
CA LEU A 148 8.53 12.46 -12.47
C LEU A 148 8.77 10.99 -12.13
N GLY A 149 8.71 10.09 -13.13
CA GLY A 149 8.89 8.66 -12.91
C GLY A 149 7.77 8.02 -12.07
N LEU A 150 6.57 8.62 -12.08
CA LEU A 150 5.41 8.16 -11.30
C LEU A 150 4.33 7.46 -12.16
N GLY A 151 4.57 7.28 -13.46
CA GLY A 151 3.57 6.68 -14.36
C GLY A 151 3.20 5.23 -14.03
N GLU A 152 4.07 4.50 -13.33
CA GLU A 152 3.76 3.15 -12.83
C GLU A 152 2.66 3.13 -11.76
N TYR A 153 2.40 4.28 -11.11
CA TYR A 153 1.35 4.44 -10.10
C TYR A 153 0.07 5.05 -10.65
N GLU A 154 0.01 5.29 -11.97
CA GLU A 154 -1.22 5.74 -12.61
C GLU A 154 -2.33 4.72 -12.36
N MET A 155 -3.50 5.24 -12.01
CA MET A 155 -4.67 4.44 -11.68
C MET A 155 -5.75 4.63 -12.73
N ASP A 156 -6.25 3.51 -13.26
CA ASP A 156 -7.34 3.55 -14.22
C ASP A 156 -8.71 3.81 -13.53
N ASP A 157 -9.74 4.06 -14.34
CA ASP A 157 -11.09 4.33 -13.82
C ASP A 157 -11.69 3.17 -13.01
N HIS A 158 -11.28 1.93 -13.30
CA HIS A 158 -11.73 0.76 -12.57
C HIS A 158 -11.03 0.65 -11.21
N GLU A 159 -9.72 0.92 -11.13
CA GLU A 159 -8.99 1.00 -9.88
C GLU A 159 -9.55 2.12 -8.99
N TRP A 160 -9.87 3.29 -9.54
CA TRP A 160 -10.55 4.37 -8.80
C TRP A 160 -11.95 3.99 -8.32
N MET A 161 -12.69 3.18 -9.08
CA MET A 161 -13.97 2.64 -8.63
C MET A 161 -13.78 1.73 -7.40
N LEU A 162 -12.75 0.88 -7.43
CA LEU A 162 -12.42 -0.01 -6.30
C LEU A 162 -11.98 0.76 -5.06
N VAL A 163 -11.27 1.89 -5.21
CA VAL A 163 -10.93 2.80 -4.09
C VAL A 163 -12.21 3.23 -3.37
N GLY A 164 -13.21 3.71 -4.12
CA GLY A 164 -14.49 4.15 -3.56
C GLY A 164 -15.26 3.01 -2.88
N GLN A 165 -15.36 1.86 -3.54
CA GLN A 165 -16.04 0.69 -2.96
C GLN A 165 -15.38 0.22 -1.65
N LEU A 166 -14.04 0.23 -1.60
CA LEU A 166 -13.31 -0.14 -0.40
C LEU A 166 -13.48 0.92 0.70
N GLN A 167 -13.44 2.20 0.36
CA GLN A 167 -13.69 3.29 1.30
C GLN A 167 -15.10 3.14 1.93
N ASP A 168 -16.14 2.96 1.11
CA ASP A 168 -17.52 2.76 1.57
C ASP A 168 -17.66 1.53 2.49
N THR A 169 -16.88 0.47 2.22
CA THR A 169 -16.88 -0.75 3.04
C THR A 169 -16.19 -0.55 4.39
N LEU A 170 -15.19 0.33 4.44
CA LEU A 170 -14.42 0.64 5.64
C LEU A 170 -15.03 1.79 6.46
N GLU A 171 -16.04 2.48 5.94
CA GLU A 171 -16.81 3.48 6.67
C GLU A 171 -17.68 2.77 7.73
N VAL A 172 -17.24 2.83 8.99
CA VAL A 172 -17.89 2.18 10.16
C VAL A 172 -18.39 3.22 11.16
#